data_AF-A0A963RVN6-F1
#
_entry.id   AF-A0A963RVN6-F1
#
_cell.length_a   1.000
_cell.length_b   1.000
_cell.length_c   1.000
_cell.angle_alpha   90.00
_cell.angle_beta   90.00
_cell.angle_gamma   90.00
#
_symmetry.space_group_name_H-M   'P 1'
#
loop_
_entity.id
_entity.type
_entity.pdbx_description
1 polymer ?
#
loop_
_entity_poly.entity_id
_entity_poly.type
_entity_poly.pdbx_seq_one_letter_code
_entity_poly.pdbx_strand_id
1 'polypeptide(L)'
;MTRFASLPVDQWDPELREQLQVDTAPVADVQRKILGVYANAPELAKPFFAFEHAFWQGFTLRPRLLEMLRLRIAFHNQCRSCMAMRFEPALEDGLTEDLVCSLEQPVEAPDLTDAERAALQYADLAATNHLAISDETIDNLRQYYTEKEIIEICMLCAYCTGFGRFAAVYHAVEDLPESYQDTTAKTAPWSSDHTERVVVPL
;
A
#
# COMPACT_ATOMS: atom_id res chain seq x y z
N MET A 1 -8.81 16.73 9.66
CA MET A 1 -7.79 17.51 8.95
C MET A 1 -6.44 16.83 9.04
N THR A 2 -5.59 16.96 8.01
CA THR A 2 -4.20 16.50 7.99
C THR A 2 -3.45 17.11 9.18
N ARG A 3 -2.69 16.31 9.91
CA ARG A 3 -2.03 16.73 11.17
C ARG A 3 -0.75 17.54 10.96
N PHE A 4 -0.09 17.34 9.84
CA PHE A 4 1.17 18.00 9.50
C PHE A 4 0.98 18.96 8.34
N ALA A 5 1.79 20.02 8.30
CA ALA A 5 1.79 20.93 7.17
C ALA A 5 2.16 20.16 5.89
N SER A 6 1.37 20.32 4.84
CA SER A 6 1.73 19.87 3.50
C SER A 6 2.28 21.05 2.73
N LEU A 7 3.54 21.00 2.32
CA LEU A 7 4.14 22.07 1.54
C LEU A 7 3.52 22.11 0.12
N PRO A 8 3.26 23.29 -0.45
CA PRO A 8 2.93 23.40 -1.86
C PRO A 8 4.15 23.02 -2.72
N VAL A 9 3.91 22.49 -3.91
CA VAL A 9 4.96 21.89 -4.77
C VAL A 9 6.09 22.85 -5.13
N ASP A 10 5.80 24.16 -5.23
CA ASP A 10 6.80 25.20 -5.49
C ASP A 10 7.82 25.38 -4.34
N GLN A 11 7.51 24.87 -3.14
CA GLN A 11 8.40 24.89 -1.97
C GLN A 11 9.16 23.59 -1.74
N TRP A 12 8.97 22.57 -2.58
CA TRP A 12 9.67 21.29 -2.42
C TRP A 12 11.11 21.38 -2.91
N ASP A 13 11.97 20.54 -2.32
CA ASP A 13 13.33 20.32 -2.80
C ASP A 13 13.33 19.91 -4.29
N PRO A 14 14.14 20.55 -5.16
CA PRO A 14 14.10 20.29 -6.60
C PRO A 14 14.39 18.83 -6.98
N GLU A 15 15.33 18.18 -6.28
CA GLU A 15 15.68 16.77 -6.53
C GLU A 15 14.52 15.85 -6.14
N LEU A 16 13.83 16.14 -5.02
CA LEU A 16 12.63 15.39 -4.62
C LEU A 16 11.50 15.54 -5.65
N ARG A 17 11.30 16.74 -6.22
CA ARG A 17 10.28 16.97 -7.26
C ARG A 17 10.58 16.17 -8.53
N GLU A 18 11.84 16.19 -8.95
CA GLU A 18 12.30 15.42 -10.12
C GLU A 18 12.13 13.92 -9.88
N GLN A 19 12.59 13.42 -8.74
CA GLN A 19 12.48 12.00 -8.37
C GLN A 19 11.04 11.50 -8.40
N LEU A 20 10.10 12.30 -7.88
CA LEU A 20 8.68 11.96 -7.83
C LEU A 20 7.90 12.37 -9.08
N GLN A 21 8.57 12.98 -10.07
CA GLN A 21 8.00 13.42 -11.34
C GLN A 21 6.74 14.29 -11.21
N VAL A 22 6.60 15.04 -10.10
CA VAL A 22 5.35 15.75 -9.75
C VAL A 22 5.00 16.90 -10.70
N ASP A 23 5.96 17.34 -11.49
CA ASP A 23 5.80 18.39 -12.51
C ASP A 23 5.43 17.83 -13.89
N THR A 24 5.68 16.53 -14.14
CA THR A 24 5.56 15.90 -15.45
C THR A 24 4.49 14.81 -15.52
N ALA A 25 4.07 14.28 -14.36
CA ALA A 25 3.04 13.25 -14.25
C ALA A 25 1.77 13.79 -13.55
N PRO A 26 0.58 13.31 -13.93
CA PRO A 26 -0.64 13.61 -13.19
C PRO A 26 -0.57 12.94 -11.81
N VAL A 27 -0.45 13.77 -10.77
CA VAL A 27 -0.48 13.33 -9.36
C VAL A 27 -1.83 13.73 -8.76
N ALA A 28 -2.59 12.73 -8.29
CA ALA A 28 -3.87 12.96 -7.62
C ALA A 28 -3.73 13.89 -6.41
N ASP A 29 -4.73 14.71 -6.11
CA ASP A 29 -4.64 15.74 -5.06
C ASP A 29 -4.29 15.15 -3.69
N VAL A 30 -4.90 14.02 -3.34
CA VAL A 30 -4.54 13.26 -2.13
C VAL A 30 -3.07 12.87 -2.10
N GLN A 31 -2.53 12.36 -3.22
CA GLN A 31 -1.14 11.93 -3.31
C GLN A 31 -0.23 13.14 -3.18
N ARG A 32 -0.54 14.25 -3.86
CA ARG A 32 0.21 15.52 -3.76
C ARG A 32 0.26 16.02 -2.33
N LYS A 33 -0.85 15.95 -1.59
CA LYS A 33 -0.91 16.39 -0.19
C LYS A 33 -0.10 15.49 0.75
N ILE A 34 -0.16 14.17 0.55
CA ILE A 34 0.65 13.22 1.32
C ILE A 34 2.14 13.46 1.06
N LEU A 35 2.53 13.57 -0.21
CA LEU A 35 3.91 13.85 -0.61
C LEU A 35 4.40 15.21 -0.06
N GLY A 36 3.52 16.21 0.00
CA GLY A 36 3.84 17.52 0.58
C GLY A 36 4.12 17.48 2.08
N VAL A 37 3.62 16.47 2.81
CA VAL A 37 4.03 16.23 4.21
C VAL A 37 5.49 15.76 4.26
N TYR A 38 5.88 14.82 3.40
CA TYR A 38 7.26 14.33 3.31
C TYR A 38 8.24 15.42 2.87
N ALA A 39 7.79 16.37 2.04
CA ALA A 39 8.61 17.50 1.60
C ALA A 39 9.12 18.41 2.73
N ASN A 40 8.57 18.31 3.96
CA ASN A 40 9.12 19.00 5.12
C ASN A 40 10.48 18.44 5.59
N ALA A 41 10.85 17.22 5.18
CA ALA A 41 12.11 16.56 5.52
C ALA A 41 12.73 15.89 4.28
N PRO A 42 13.13 16.67 3.26
CA PRO A 42 13.54 16.14 1.96
C PRO A 42 14.75 15.21 2.03
N GLU A 43 15.65 15.42 2.99
CA GLU A 43 16.81 14.56 3.24
C GLU A 43 16.44 13.13 3.65
N LEU A 44 15.27 12.94 4.27
CA LEU A 44 14.73 11.62 4.59
C LEU A 44 13.75 11.12 3.51
N ALA A 45 12.99 12.04 2.90
CA ALA A 45 12.01 11.70 1.87
C ALA A 45 12.68 11.07 0.63
N LYS A 46 13.79 11.64 0.15
CA LYS A 46 14.49 11.14 -1.05
C LYS A 46 14.92 9.67 -0.93
N PRO A 47 15.69 9.25 0.09
CA PRO A 47 16.06 7.84 0.23
C PRO A 47 14.86 6.95 0.56
N PHE A 48 13.84 7.45 1.26
CA PHE A 48 12.59 6.72 1.50
C PHE A 48 11.89 6.36 0.18
N PHE A 49 11.69 7.33 -0.72
CA PHE A 49 11.05 7.09 -2.00
C PHE A 49 11.93 6.29 -2.98
N ALA A 50 13.26 6.38 -2.86
CA ALA A 50 14.16 5.52 -3.62
C ALA A 50 14.00 4.05 -3.20
N PHE A 51 13.86 3.80 -1.89
CA PHE A 51 13.56 2.47 -1.36
C PHE A 51 12.16 2.00 -1.77
N GLU A 52 11.15 2.87 -1.69
CA GLU A 52 9.78 2.54 -2.15
C GLU A 52 9.75 2.13 -3.62
N HIS A 53 10.41 2.91 -4.49
CA HIS A 53 10.44 2.65 -5.93
C HIS A 53 11.07 1.30 -6.29
N ALA A 54 12.02 0.82 -5.47
CA ALA A 54 12.65 -0.48 -5.67
C ALA A 54 11.65 -1.66 -5.55
N PHE A 55 10.56 -1.52 -4.79
CA PHE A 55 9.50 -2.53 -4.73
C PHE A 55 8.78 -2.69 -6.08
N TRP A 56 8.55 -1.59 -6.78
CA TRP A 56 7.72 -1.58 -7.99
C TRP A 56 8.50 -1.86 -9.27
N GLN A 57 9.81 -1.60 -9.27
CA GLN A 57 10.68 -1.86 -10.44
C GLN A 57 11.57 -3.11 -10.29
N GLY A 58 11.84 -3.55 -9.05
CA GLY A 58 12.88 -4.56 -8.78
C GLY A 58 12.36 -5.93 -8.36
N PHE A 59 11.07 -6.04 -8.07
CA PHE A 59 10.46 -7.29 -7.60
C PHE A 59 10.16 -8.23 -8.75
N THR A 60 10.30 -9.53 -8.50
CA THR A 60 9.93 -10.58 -9.47
C THR A 60 8.46 -10.98 -9.35
N LEU A 61 7.81 -10.53 -8.28
CA LEU A 61 6.41 -10.80 -7.97
C LEU A 61 5.45 -9.99 -8.85
N ARG A 62 4.27 -10.58 -9.07
CA ARG A 62 3.19 -9.97 -9.83
C ARG A 62 2.67 -8.67 -9.21
N PRO A 63 2.43 -7.60 -9.99
CA PRO A 63 1.86 -6.35 -9.48
C PRO A 63 0.54 -6.53 -8.72
N ARG A 64 -0.35 -7.42 -9.19
CA ARG A 64 -1.60 -7.76 -8.50
C ARG A 64 -1.35 -8.27 -7.08
N LEU A 65 -0.36 -9.15 -6.89
CA LEU A 65 -0.02 -9.69 -5.58
C LEU A 65 0.50 -8.59 -4.65
N LEU A 66 1.43 -7.76 -5.13
CA LEU A 66 1.99 -6.67 -4.32
C LEU A 66 0.90 -5.73 -3.82
N GLU A 67 -0.05 -5.39 -4.68
CA GLU A 67 -1.16 -4.51 -4.33
C GLU A 67 -2.14 -5.16 -3.35
N MET A 68 -2.44 -6.46 -3.49
CA MET A 68 -3.26 -7.19 -2.51
C MET A 68 -2.62 -7.20 -1.12
N LEU A 69 -1.31 -7.47 -1.04
CA LEU A 69 -0.57 -7.45 0.23
C LEU A 69 -0.59 -6.04 0.85
N ARG A 70 -0.36 -5.00 0.03
CA ARG A 70 -0.41 -3.60 0.48
C ARG A 70 -1.79 -3.24 1.02
N LEU A 71 -2.86 -3.55 0.30
CA LEU A 71 -4.25 -3.25 0.71
C LEU A 71 -4.65 -4.00 1.98
N ARG A 72 -4.27 -5.28 2.09
CA ARG A 72 -4.55 -6.08 3.29
C ARG A 72 -3.85 -5.52 4.52
N ILE A 73 -2.59 -5.12 4.39
CA ILE A 73 -1.84 -4.48 5.49
C ILE A 73 -2.38 -3.07 5.78
N ALA A 74 -2.77 -2.31 4.76
CA ALA A 74 -3.39 -1.00 4.91
C ALA A 74 -4.67 -1.07 5.76
N PHE A 75 -5.47 -2.13 5.59
CA PHE A 75 -6.61 -2.41 6.45
C PHE A 75 -6.20 -2.64 7.91
N HIS A 76 -5.23 -3.49 8.19
CA HIS A 76 -4.76 -3.72 9.57
C HIS A 76 -4.22 -2.44 10.22
N ASN A 77 -3.55 -1.61 9.43
CA ASN A 77 -3.03 -0.32 9.86
C ASN A 77 -4.11 0.76 9.97
N GLN A 78 -5.30 0.54 9.41
CA GLN A 78 -6.34 1.55 9.21
C GLN A 78 -5.78 2.81 8.51
N CYS A 79 -4.85 2.62 7.56
CA CYS A 79 -4.32 3.70 6.73
C CYS A 79 -5.31 4.04 5.62
N ARG A 80 -6.16 5.05 5.85
CA ARG A 80 -7.27 5.43 4.95
C ARG A 80 -6.82 5.86 3.56
N SER A 81 -5.78 6.69 3.49
CA SER A 81 -5.18 7.07 2.22
C SER A 81 -4.62 5.87 1.47
N CYS A 82 -3.94 4.97 2.17
CA CYS A 82 -3.45 3.72 1.58
C CYS A 82 -4.61 2.88 1.05
N MET A 83 -5.69 2.70 1.82
CA MET A 83 -6.86 1.89 1.41
C MET A 83 -7.61 2.48 0.21
N ALA A 84 -7.64 3.81 0.08
CA ALA A 84 -8.33 4.50 -1.01
C ALA A 84 -7.60 4.41 -2.36
N MET A 85 -6.30 4.11 -2.38
CA MET A 85 -5.50 4.09 -3.61
C MET A 85 -5.51 2.71 -4.30
N ARG A 86 -5.41 2.70 -5.64
CA ARG A 86 -5.08 1.53 -6.48
C ARG A 86 -3.93 1.90 -7.41
N PHE A 87 -2.91 1.05 -7.49
CA PHE A 87 -1.83 1.23 -8.46
C PHE A 87 -2.20 0.65 -9.83
N GLU A 88 -1.99 1.44 -10.88
CA GLU A 88 -2.36 1.09 -12.27
C GLU A 88 -1.78 -0.24 -12.75
N PRO A 89 -0.48 -0.58 -12.51
CA PRO A 89 0.06 -1.88 -12.92
C PRO A 89 -0.67 -3.09 -12.30
N ALA A 90 -1.25 -2.94 -11.11
CA ALA A 90 -2.03 -4.02 -10.48
C ALA A 90 -3.39 -4.20 -11.16
N LEU A 91 -4.04 -3.10 -11.58
CA LEU A 91 -5.28 -3.14 -12.35
C LEU A 91 -5.04 -3.80 -13.71
N GLU A 92 -3.94 -3.46 -14.38
CA GLU A 92 -3.52 -4.10 -15.64
C GLU A 92 -3.22 -5.60 -15.46
N ASP A 93 -2.67 -6.00 -14.31
CA ASP A 93 -2.42 -7.40 -13.94
C ASP A 93 -3.66 -8.13 -13.38
N GLY A 94 -4.85 -7.56 -13.59
CA GLY A 94 -6.14 -8.21 -13.30
C GLY A 94 -6.60 -8.10 -11.86
N LEU A 95 -6.17 -7.09 -11.11
CA LEU A 95 -6.80 -6.71 -9.85
C LEU A 95 -8.17 -6.06 -10.14
N THR A 96 -9.23 -6.67 -9.63
CA THR A 96 -10.59 -6.12 -9.69
C THR A 96 -11.04 -5.69 -8.30
N GLU A 97 -12.03 -4.80 -8.23
CA GLU A 97 -12.61 -4.43 -6.93
C GLU A 97 -13.35 -5.61 -6.27
N ASP A 98 -13.90 -6.55 -7.03
CA ASP A 98 -14.46 -7.79 -6.48
C ASP A 98 -13.39 -8.62 -5.76
N LEU A 99 -12.17 -8.64 -6.30
CA LEU A 99 -11.03 -9.30 -5.65
C LEU A 99 -10.61 -8.55 -4.39
N VAL A 100 -10.55 -7.22 -4.44
CA VAL A 100 -10.27 -6.39 -3.25
C VAL A 100 -11.32 -6.62 -2.18
N CYS A 101 -12.59 -6.76 -2.57
CA CYS A 101 -13.68 -7.11 -1.66
C CYS A 101 -13.46 -8.47 -1.00
N SER A 102 -13.02 -9.45 -1.78
CA SER A 102 -12.70 -10.79 -1.31
C SER A 102 -11.53 -10.82 -0.31
N LEU A 103 -10.70 -9.76 -0.23
CA LEU A 103 -9.66 -9.64 0.78
C LEU A 103 -10.20 -9.43 2.20
N GLU A 104 -11.51 -9.24 2.40
CA GLU A 104 -12.10 -9.26 3.75
C GLU A 104 -11.82 -10.60 4.44
N GLN A 105 -12.05 -11.70 3.70
CA GLN A 105 -11.86 -13.08 4.12
C GLN A 105 -11.05 -13.85 3.08
N PRO A 106 -9.71 -13.63 3.01
CA PRO A 106 -8.87 -14.23 1.97
C PRO A 106 -8.88 -15.77 1.94
N VAL A 107 -9.20 -16.43 3.05
CA VAL A 107 -9.29 -17.89 3.12
C VAL A 107 -10.49 -18.43 2.36
N GLU A 108 -11.56 -17.65 2.21
CA GLU A 108 -12.83 -18.06 1.61
C GLU A 108 -13.01 -17.55 0.17
N ALA A 109 -12.17 -16.60 -0.26
CA ALA A 109 -12.23 -15.94 -1.57
C ALA A 109 -12.00 -16.94 -2.73
N PRO A 110 -12.96 -17.23 -3.61
CA PRO A 110 -12.78 -18.22 -4.69
C PRO A 110 -11.74 -17.81 -5.74
N ASP A 111 -11.50 -16.50 -5.89
CA ASP A 111 -10.65 -15.93 -6.94
C ASP A 111 -9.16 -15.80 -6.55
N LEU A 112 -8.78 -16.33 -5.39
CA LEU A 112 -7.39 -16.41 -4.93
C LEU A 112 -6.79 -17.80 -5.15
N THR A 113 -5.60 -17.81 -5.73
CA THR A 113 -4.75 -18.99 -5.84
C THR A 113 -4.17 -19.38 -4.47
N ASP A 114 -3.74 -20.63 -4.32
CA ASP A 114 -3.11 -21.10 -3.07
C ASP A 114 -1.83 -20.33 -2.74
N ALA A 115 -1.07 -19.92 -3.77
CA ALA A 115 0.10 -19.05 -3.62
C ALA A 115 -0.27 -17.68 -3.02
N GLU A 116 -1.29 -17.01 -3.58
CA GLU A 116 -1.76 -15.71 -3.08
C GLU A 116 -2.30 -15.84 -1.64
N ARG A 117 -3.00 -16.93 -1.31
CA ARG A 117 -3.46 -17.19 0.07
C ARG A 117 -2.30 -17.36 1.04
N ALA A 118 -1.26 -18.10 0.65
CA ALA A 118 -0.06 -18.27 1.49
C ALA A 118 0.61 -16.92 1.78
N ALA A 119 0.75 -16.06 0.75
CA ALA A 119 1.30 -14.71 0.91
C ALA A 119 0.42 -13.80 1.79
N LEU A 120 -0.90 -13.86 1.64
CA LEU A 120 -1.85 -13.09 2.45
C LEU A 120 -1.88 -13.56 3.91
N GLN A 121 -1.76 -14.86 4.16
CA GLN A 121 -1.62 -15.41 5.51
C GLN A 121 -0.36 -14.86 6.20
N TYR A 122 0.77 -14.84 5.49
CA TYR A 122 1.99 -14.23 6.00
C TYR A 122 1.81 -12.73 6.28
N ALA A 123 1.20 -11.98 5.35
CA ALA A 123 0.96 -10.54 5.50
C ALA A 123 0.07 -10.21 6.71
N ASP A 124 -0.97 -11.01 6.96
CA ASP A 124 -1.83 -10.88 8.15
C ASP A 124 -1.03 -11.05 9.44
N LEU A 125 -0.20 -12.11 9.52
CA LEU A 125 0.66 -12.34 10.68
C LEU A 125 1.70 -11.23 10.84
N ALA A 126 2.36 -10.81 9.76
CA ALA A 126 3.35 -9.74 9.79
C ALA A 126 2.76 -8.42 10.31
N ALA A 127 1.53 -8.08 9.93
CA ALA A 127 0.85 -6.88 10.38
C ALA A 127 0.31 -6.97 11.81
N THR A 128 -0.13 -8.14 12.27
CA THR A 128 -0.88 -8.30 13.52
C THR A 128 -0.10 -8.97 14.64
N ASN A 129 0.62 -10.05 14.37
CA ASN A 129 1.38 -10.84 15.34
C ASN A 129 2.55 -11.58 14.67
N HIS A 130 3.61 -10.85 14.33
CA HIS A 130 4.79 -11.40 13.66
C HIS A 130 5.49 -12.52 14.46
N LEU A 131 5.28 -12.59 15.79
CA LEU A 131 5.82 -13.66 16.64
C LEU A 131 5.12 -15.00 16.42
N ALA A 132 3.94 -15.02 15.79
CA ALA A 132 3.24 -16.23 15.42
C ALA A 132 3.63 -16.78 14.04
N ILE A 133 4.55 -16.12 13.32
CA ILE A 133 5.12 -16.65 12.08
C ILE A 133 6.03 -17.83 12.45
N SER A 134 5.56 -19.03 12.14
CA SER A 134 6.25 -20.30 12.39
C SER A 134 7.04 -20.77 11.18
N ASP A 135 7.87 -21.80 11.36
CA ASP A 135 8.52 -22.51 10.25
C ASP A 135 7.48 -23.03 9.24
N GLU A 136 6.32 -23.51 9.72
CA GLU A 136 5.21 -23.93 8.87
C GLU A 136 4.66 -22.80 8.00
N THR A 137 4.62 -21.57 8.50
CA THR A 137 4.19 -20.40 7.72
C THR A 137 5.17 -20.13 6.57
N ILE A 138 6.48 -20.22 6.85
CA ILE A 138 7.52 -20.03 5.84
C ILE A 138 7.56 -21.20 4.85
N ASP A 139 7.41 -22.43 5.32
CA ASP A 139 7.38 -23.63 4.48
C ASP A 139 6.16 -23.64 3.57
N ASN A 140 5.02 -23.06 4.00
CA ASN A 140 3.88 -22.85 3.11
C ASN A 140 4.22 -21.89 1.96
N LEU A 141 4.94 -20.79 2.21
CA LEU A 141 5.41 -19.91 1.13
C LEU A 141 6.36 -20.62 0.16
N ARG A 142 7.27 -21.47 0.68
CA ARG A 142 8.24 -22.24 -0.12
C ARG A 142 7.60 -23.21 -1.11
N GLN A 143 6.32 -23.57 -0.93
CA GLN A 143 5.61 -24.39 -1.91
C GLN A 143 5.37 -23.65 -3.23
N TYR A 144 5.36 -22.31 -3.20
CA TYR A 144 4.93 -21.49 -4.33
C TYR A 144 5.96 -20.44 -4.77
N TYR A 145 6.83 -20.00 -3.86
CA TYR A 145 7.75 -18.90 -4.09
C TYR A 145 9.20 -19.34 -3.88
N THR A 146 10.10 -18.76 -4.68
CA THR A 146 11.54 -18.88 -4.49
C THR A 146 12.00 -18.12 -3.23
N GLU A 147 13.17 -18.44 -2.69
CA GLU A 147 13.74 -17.71 -1.55
C GLU A 147 13.85 -16.19 -1.80
N LYS A 148 14.17 -15.78 -3.03
CA LYS A 148 14.19 -14.35 -3.41
C LYS A 148 12.80 -13.73 -3.29
N GLU A 149 11.78 -14.36 -3.85
CA GLU A 149 10.40 -13.90 -3.79
C GLU A 149 9.85 -13.87 -2.36
N ILE A 150 10.23 -14.83 -1.51
CA ILE A 150 9.86 -14.83 -0.09
C ILE A 150 10.46 -13.60 0.61
N ILE A 151 11.74 -13.29 0.39
CA ILE A 151 12.37 -12.09 0.96
C ILE A 151 11.69 -10.81 0.44
N GLU A 152 11.31 -10.78 -0.84
CA GLU A 152 10.53 -9.68 -1.42
C GLU A 152 9.18 -9.49 -0.69
N ILE A 153 8.41 -10.56 -0.48
CA ILE A 153 7.16 -10.55 0.31
C ILE A 153 7.42 -10.00 1.72
N CYS A 154 8.46 -10.51 2.40
CA CYS A 154 8.83 -10.07 3.74
C CYS A 154 9.14 -8.56 3.80
N MET A 155 9.95 -8.07 2.85
CA MET A 155 10.35 -6.67 2.79
C MET A 155 9.15 -5.76 2.50
N LEU A 156 8.28 -6.12 1.57
CA LEU A 156 7.06 -5.37 1.28
C LEU A 156 6.14 -5.33 2.50
N CYS A 157 5.93 -6.47 3.16
CA CYS A 157 5.06 -6.53 4.35
C CYS A 157 5.60 -5.66 5.49
N ALA A 158 6.92 -5.69 5.72
CA ALA A 158 7.57 -4.83 6.71
C ALA A 158 7.43 -3.34 6.35
N TYR A 159 7.67 -2.98 5.09
CA TYR A 159 7.49 -1.62 4.58
C TYR A 159 6.06 -1.13 4.79
N CYS A 160 5.06 -1.87 4.29
CA CYS A 160 3.65 -1.50 4.42
C CYS A 160 3.21 -1.44 5.88
N THR A 161 3.70 -2.33 6.74
CA THR A 161 3.35 -2.33 8.16
C THR A 161 3.92 -1.11 8.87
N GLY A 162 5.22 -0.82 8.71
CA GLY A 162 5.87 0.31 9.36
C GLY A 162 5.41 1.65 8.81
N PHE A 163 5.59 1.85 7.50
CA PHE A 163 5.32 3.14 6.86
C PHE A 163 3.83 3.38 6.62
N GLY A 164 3.01 2.33 6.48
CA GLY A 164 1.55 2.49 6.45
C GLY A 164 0.99 3.01 7.77
N ARG A 165 1.53 2.58 8.92
CA ARG A 165 1.16 3.16 10.23
C ARG A 165 1.61 4.61 10.34
N PHE A 166 2.81 4.91 9.85
CA PHE A 166 3.32 6.27 9.81
C PHE A 166 2.43 7.19 8.96
N ALA A 167 2.05 6.76 7.75
CA ALA A 167 1.14 7.48 6.87
C ALA A 167 -0.25 7.66 7.52
N ALA A 168 -0.76 6.66 8.25
CA ALA A 168 -2.03 6.79 8.99
C ALA A 168 -1.99 7.90 10.06
N VAL A 169 -0.83 8.13 10.69
CA VAL A 169 -0.65 9.22 11.68
C VAL A 169 -0.83 10.60 11.04
N TYR A 170 -0.53 10.76 9.75
CA TYR A 170 -0.68 12.05 9.05
C TYR A 170 -2.13 12.49 8.92
N HIS A 171 -3.07 11.55 8.92
CA HIS A 171 -4.50 11.84 8.87
C HIS A 171 -4.91 12.67 7.64
N ALA A 172 -4.25 12.42 6.51
CA ALA A 172 -4.54 13.04 5.21
C ALA A 172 -5.79 12.42 4.59
N VAL A 173 -6.96 12.82 5.11
CA VAL A 173 -8.26 12.24 4.75
C VAL A 173 -9.18 13.20 4.00
N GLU A 174 -8.89 14.50 3.95
CA GLU A 174 -9.84 15.49 3.42
C GLU A 174 -10.10 15.37 1.91
N ASP A 175 -9.12 14.87 1.17
CA ASP A 175 -9.16 14.76 -0.30
C ASP A 175 -9.38 13.30 -0.75
N LEU A 176 -9.82 12.43 0.17
CA LEU A 176 -10.19 11.04 -0.11
C LEU A 176 -11.66 10.93 -0.57
N PRO A 177 -12.05 9.82 -1.22
CA PRO A 177 -13.45 9.48 -1.37
C PRO A 177 -14.19 9.46 -0.03
N GLU A 178 -15.50 9.74 -0.04
CA GLU A 178 -16.30 10.02 1.15
C GLU A 178 -16.25 8.88 2.18
N SER A 179 -16.28 7.62 1.72
CA SER A 179 -16.19 6.43 2.57
C SER A 179 -14.90 6.30 3.38
N TYR A 180 -13.83 7.00 2.97
CA TYR A 180 -12.55 7.00 3.69
C TYR A 180 -12.36 8.23 4.58
N GLN A 181 -13.24 9.24 4.52
CA GLN A 181 -13.09 10.47 5.31
C GLN A 181 -13.51 10.29 6.79
N ASP A 182 -14.51 9.45 7.08
CA ASP A 182 -14.99 9.22 8.44
C ASP A 182 -13.97 8.43 9.27
N THR A 183 -13.38 9.07 10.27
CA THR A 183 -12.37 8.46 11.15
C THR A 183 -12.93 7.98 12.50
N THR A 184 -14.24 8.03 12.70
CA THR A 184 -14.88 7.63 13.96
C THR A 184 -15.10 6.13 14.07
N ALA A 185 -15.20 5.43 12.94
CA ALA A 185 -15.29 3.98 12.85
C ALA A 185 -14.08 3.37 12.15
N LYS A 186 -13.92 2.05 12.28
CA LYS A 186 -13.02 1.30 11.38
C LYS A 186 -13.61 1.32 9.98
N THR A 187 -12.75 1.42 8.98
CA THR A 187 -13.15 1.25 7.57
C THR A 187 -12.39 0.09 6.95
N ALA A 188 -12.81 -0.30 5.76
CA ALA A 188 -12.13 -1.27 4.96
C ALA A 188 -12.23 -0.92 3.48
N PRO A 189 -11.24 -1.34 2.66
CA PRO A 189 -11.27 -1.09 1.22
C PRO A 189 -12.32 -1.91 0.46
N TRP A 190 -13.04 -2.79 1.16
CA TRP A 190 -14.05 -3.71 0.63
C TRP A 190 -15.50 -3.29 0.92
N SER A 191 -15.75 -2.00 1.13
CA SER A 191 -17.13 -1.51 1.25
C SER A 191 -17.90 -1.71 -0.06
N SER A 192 -19.23 -1.85 0.03
CA SER A 192 -20.09 -2.23 -1.11
C SER A 192 -20.14 -1.22 -2.27
N ASP A 193 -19.54 -0.04 -2.10
CA ASP A 193 -19.42 0.94 -3.19
C ASP A 193 -18.06 0.80 -3.88
N HIS A 194 -18.01 -0.11 -4.85
CA HIS A 194 -16.82 -0.48 -5.64
C HIS A 194 -16.23 0.65 -6.51
N THR A 195 -16.76 1.88 -6.40
CA THR A 195 -16.37 3.00 -7.26
C THR A 195 -15.44 4.00 -6.58
N GLU A 196 -15.37 3.98 -5.25
CA GLU A 196 -14.60 4.96 -4.48
C GLU A 196 -13.13 4.57 -4.36
N ARG A 197 -12.34 4.89 -5.40
CA ARG A 197 -10.89 4.72 -5.41
C ARG A 197 -10.15 5.84 -6.12
N VAL A 198 -8.88 5.98 -5.80
CA VAL A 198 -7.93 6.84 -6.50
C VAL A 198 -6.96 5.95 -7.26
N VAL A 199 -6.96 6.04 -8.59
CA VAL A 199 -5.99 5.33 -9.42
C VAL A 199 -4.69 6.15 -9.46
N VAL A 200 -3.58 5.49 -9.14
CA VAL A 200 -2.26 6.10 -9.08
C VAL A 200 -1.36 5.44 -10.14
N PRO A 201 -0.84 6.22 -11.10
CA PRO A 201 0.18 5.71 -12.02
C PRO A 201 1.50 5.51 -11.25
N LEU A 202 2.24 4.46 -11.60
CA LEU A 202 3.58 4.15 -11.07
C LEU A 202 4.66 4.28 -12.14
#